data_AF-A0A935GLS0-F1
#
_entry.id   AF-A0A935GLS0-F1
#
_cell.length_a   1.000
_cell.length_b   1.000
_cell.length_c   1.000
_cell.angle_alpha   90.00
_cell.angle_beta   90.00
_cell.angle_gamma   90.00
#
_symmetry.space_group_name_H-M   'P 1'
#
loop_
_entity.id
_entity.type
_entity.pdbx_description
1 polymer ?
#
loop_
_entity_poly.entity_id
_entity_poly.type
_entity_poly.pdbx_seq_one_letter_code
_entity_poly.pdbx_strand_id
1 'polypeptide(L)'
;MNGPELLAEYEDNWVTAMGAWFPEGRVVLRGKDVLSDLGHRPWMEYLVYAITGRESSELARLIEGIWAISCSYPDPRIWNNRIAALAGTSRSTCVHWRLLAA
;
A
#
# COMPACT_ATOMS: atom_id res chain seq x y z
N MET A 1 18.56 25.61 4.07
CA MET A 1 19.73 25.46 3.19
C MET A 1 19.21 25.28 1.78
N ASN A 2 19.80 25.95 0.79
CA ASN A 2 19.50 25.76 -0.63
C ASN A 2 20.84 25.61 -1.36
N GLY A 3 21.13 24.46 -1.98
CA GLY A 3 22.42 24.21 -2.63
C GLY A 3 22.81 22.72 -2.71
N PRO A 4 23.98 22.39 -3.28
CA PRO A 4 24.51 21.02 -3.35
C PRO A 4 24.59 20.31 -1.99
N GLU A 5 24.76 21.06 -0.92
CA GLU A 5 24.83 20.57 0.45
C GLU A 5 23.50 19.94 0.90
N LEU A 6 22.38 20.48 0.40
CA LEU A 6 21.06 19.89 0.64
C LEU A 6 20.94 18.52 -0.04
N LEU A 7 21.47 18.36 -1.26
CA LEU A 7 21.39 17.09 -1.99
C LEU A 7 22.26 16.02 -1.34
N ALA A 8 23.45 16.39 -0.87
CA ALA A 8 24.35 15.49 -0.15
C ALA A 8 23.71 14.94 1.13
N GLU A 9 22.86 15.71 1.82
CA GLU A 9 22.15 15.27 3.02
C GLU A 9 21.18 14.10 2.76
N TYR A 10 20.63 13.97 1.54
CA TYR A 10 19.65 12.93 1.18
C TYR A 10 20.19 11.90 0.18
N GLU A 11 21.49 11.91 -0.12
CA GLU A 11 22.09 11.01 -1.11
C GLU A 11 21.90 9.52 -0.72
N ASP A 12 22.11 9.20 0.55
CA ASP A 12 22.09 7.82 1.06
C ASP A 12 20.90 7.53 1.99
N ASN A 13 19.96 8.47 2.15
CA ASN A 13 18.82 8.26 3.05
C ASN A 13 17.55 8.97 2.58
N TRP A 14 16.41 8.32 2.82
CA TRP A 14 15.09 8.91 2.61
C TRP A 14 14.50 9.30 3.96
N VAL A 15 14.62 10.57 4.33
CA VAL A 15 13.93 11.09 5.53
C VAL A 15 12.43 11.17 5.27
N THR A 16 11.64 10.45 6.05
CA THR A 16 10.19 10.43 5.92
C THR A 16 9.49 10.28 7.26
N ALA A 17 8.36 10.96 7.40
CA ALA A 17 7.44 10.75 8.53
C ALA A 17 6.55 9.51 8.34
N MET A 18 6.61 8.85 7.17
CA MET A 18 5.81 7.66 6.88
C MET A 18 6.26 6.41 7.63
N GLY A 19 7.52 6.35 8.05
CA GLY A 19 8.12 5.17 8.68
C GLY A 19 8.85 4.27 7.68
N ALA A 20 9.27 3.10 8.15
CA ALA A 20 10.12 2.16 7.40
C ALA A 20 9.91 0.72 7.89
N TRP A 21 10.35 -0.24 7.08
CA TRP A 21 10.54 -1.62 7.49
C TRP A 21 11.98 -1.81 7.96
N PHE A 22 12.15 -2.49 9.09
CA PHE A 22 13.45 -2.76 9.67
C PHE A 22 13.70 -4.27 9.75
N PRO A 23 14.90 -4.75 9.32
CA PRO A 23 15.21 -6.19 9.26
C PRO A 23 15.07 -6.95 10.58
N GLU A 24 15.16 -6.29 11.72
CA GLU A 24 14.93 -6.86 13.06
C GLU A 24 13.47 -7.25 13.33
N GLY A 25 12.57 -7.09 12.36
CA GLY A 25 11.18 -7.53 12.43
C GLY A 25 10.20 -6.43 12.81
N ARG A 26 10.63 -5.17 12.80
CA ARG A 26 9.79 -4.01 13.10
C ARG A 26 9.32 -3.35 11.82
N VAL A 27 8.04 -2.96 11.75
CA VAL A 27 7.50 -2.20 10.61
C VAL A 27 6.77 -1.01 11.16
N VAL A 28 7.24 0.20 10.82
CA VAL A 28 6.66 1.44 11.32
C VAL A 28 5.88 2.13 10.23
N LEU A 29 4.64 2.49 10.52
CA LEU A 29 3.79 3.34 9.69
C LEU A 29 3.34 4.54 10.52
N ARG A 30 3.77 5.74 10.13
CA ARG A 30 3.42 7.02 10.80
C ARG A 30 3.65 6.99 12.32
N GLY A 31 4.74 6.35 12.74
CA GLY A 31 5.13 6.22 14.14
C GLY A 31 4.49 5.05 14.90
N LYS A 32 3.56 4.32 14.30
CA LYS A 32 2.94 3.12 14.88
C LYS A 32 3.57 1.85 14.34
N ASP A 33 3.71 0.83 15.17
CA ASP A 33 4.13 -0.48 14.71
C ASP A 33 2.97 -1.21 14.01
N VAL A 34 3.20 -1.68 12.77
CA VAL A 34 2.15 -2.24 11.93
C VAL A 34 1.61 -3.55 12.52
N LEU A 35 2.46 -4.39 13.11
CA LEU A 35 2.06 -5.72 13.55
C LEU A 35 1.35 -5.68 14.91
N SER A 36 1.82 -4.83 15.82
CA SER A 36 1.27 -4.70 17.17
C SER A 36 0.16 -3.64 17.30
N ASP A 37 0.37 -2.43 16.79
CA ASP A 37 -0.57 -1.32 16.97
C ASP A 37 -1.69 -1.29 15.92
N LEU A 38 -1.42 -1.80 14.70
CA LEU A 38 -2.35 -1.69 13.57
C LEU A 38 -2.88 -3.04 13.06
N GLY A 39 -2.23 -4.16 13.39
CA GLY A 39 -2.49 -5.46 12.78
C GLY A 39 -3.88 -6.05 13.08
N HIS A 40 -4.56 -5.54 14.11
CA HIS A 40 -5.91 -5.95 14.48
C HIS A 40 -7.02 -5.18 13.74
N ARG A 41 -6.67 -4.16 12.95
CA ARG A 41 -7.65 -3.28 12.31
C ARG A 41 -8.21 -3.88 11.03
N PRO A 42 -9.49 -3.62 10.70
CA PRO A 42 -10.02 -3.92 9.38
C PRO A 42 -9.18 -3.26 8.29
N TRP A 43 -9.06 -3.95 7.15
CA TRP A 43 -8.21 -3.52 6.04
C TRP A 43 -8.46 -2.08 5.60
N MET A 44 -9.73 -1.67 5.50
CA MET A 44 -10.06 -0.32 5.04
C MET A 44 -9.73 0.76 6.08
N GLU A 45 -9.85 0.45 7.37
CA GLU A 45 -9.43 1.37 8.44
C GLU A 45 -7.92 1.57 8.45
N TYR A 46 -7.16 0.47 8.25
CA TYR A 46 -5.72 0.53 8.08
C TYR A 46 -5.34 1.41 6.88
N LEU A 47 -5.97 1.22 5.71
CA LEU A 47 -5.68 2.01 4.51
C LEU A 47 -6.01 3.50 4.69
N VAL A 48 -7.16 3.83 5.28
CA VAL A 48 -7.53 5.21 5.57
C VAL A 48 -6.48 5.86 6.47
N TYR A 49 -6.04 5.16 7.52
CA TYR A 49 -4.97 5.65 8.39
C TYR A 49 -3.63 5.81 7.65
N ALA A 50 -3.25 4.83 6.83
CA ALA A 50 -2.00 4.88 6.06
C ALA A 50 -1.94 6.11 5.15
N ILE A 51 -3.02 6.38 4.41
CA ILE A 51 -3.10 7.48 3.45
C ILE A 51 -3.19 8.83 4.18
N THR A 52 -4.10 8.94 5.14
CA THR A 52 -4.50 10.25 5.70
C THR A 52 -3.82 10.60 7.03
N GLY A 53 -3.25 9.62 7.71
CA GLY A 53 -2.78 9.74 9.10
C GLY A 53 -3.90 9.89 10.13
N ARG A 54 -5.17 9.75 9.73
CA ARG A 54 -6.35 9.91 10.60
C ARG A 54 -7.08 8.59 10.76
N GLU A 55 -7.67 8.40 11.93
CA GLU A 55 -8.51 7.24 12.23
C GLU A 55 -9.97 7.62 12.01
N SER A 56 -10.65 6.91 11.11
CA SER A 56 -12.06 7.16 10.83
C SER A 56 -12.73 5.89 10.34
N SER A 57 -13.38 5.19 11.27
CA SER A 57 -14.18 4.00 10.95
C SER A 57 -15.40 4.33 10.07
N GLU A 58 -15.94 5.55 10.17
CA GLU A 58 -17.03 5.99 9.30
C GLU A 58 -16.60 6.10 7.85
N LEU A 59 -15.49 6.81 7.59
CA LEU A 59 -14.93 6.93 6.25
C LEU A 59 -14.50 5.57 5.70
N ALA A 60 -13.87 4.75 6.53
CA ALA A 60 -13.47 3.39 6.15
C ALA A 60 -14.68 2.54 5.72
N ARG A 61 -15.77 2.53 6.51
CA ARG A 61 -17.00 1.81 6.15
C ARG A 61 -17.64 2.33 4.87
N LEU A 62 -17.65 3.65 4.66
CA LEU A 62 -18.17 4.24 3.43
C LEU A 62 -17.36 3.77 2.22
N ILE A 63 -16.03 3.86 2.29
CA ILE A 63 -15.13 3.45 1.19
C ILE A 63 -15.25 1.94 0.95
N GLU A 64 -15.31 1.13 2.01
CA GLU A 64 -15.50 -0.31 1.91
C GLU A 64 -16.83 -0.67 1.23
N GLY A 65 -17.92 0.01 1.59
CA GLY A 65 -19.21 -0.14 0.93
C GLY A 65 -19.16 0.22 -0.56
N ILE A 66 -18.58 1.39 -0.90
CA ILE A 66 -18.40 1.81 -2.30
C ILE A 66 -17.58 0.78 -3.08
N TRP A 67 -16.48 0.30 -2.50
CA TRP A 67 -15.59 -0.68 -3.13
C TRP A 67 -16.30 -2.01 -3.37
N ALA A 68 -17.02 -2.52 -2.37
CA ALA A 68 -17.76 -3.78 -2.44
C ALA A 68 -18.87 -3.76 -3.51
N ILE A 69 -19.60 -2.65 -3.64
CA ILE A 69 -20.74 -2.56 -4.57
C ILE A 69 -20.35 -2.11 -5.98
N SER A 70 -19.28 -1.32 -6.14
CA SER A 70 -18.97 -0.66 -7.42
C SER A 70 -17.72 -1.19 -8.12
N CYS A 71 -16.76 -1.76 -7.40
CA CYS A 71 -15.41 -1.97 -7.92
C CYS A 71 -14.88 -3.40 -7.76
N SER A 72 -15.43 -4.19 -6.83
CA SER A 72 -14.91 -5.52 -6.48
C SER A 72 -15.68 -6.67 -7.14
N TYR A 73 -16.28 -6.45 -8.32
CA TYR A 73 -16.99 -7.50 -9.03
C TYR A 73 -16.05 -8.20 -10.03
N PRO A 74 -15.75 -9.51 -9.88
CA PRO A 74 -14.81 -10.23 -10.72
C PRO A 74 -15.45 -10.64 -12.06
N ASP A 75 -16.00 -9.67 -12.79
CA ASP A 75 -16.60 -9.89 -14.10
C ASP A 75 -15.65 -9.41 -15.20
N PRO A 76 -15.18 -10.31 -16.09
CA PRO A 76 -14.28 -9.96 -17.17
C PRO A 76 -14.92 -9.07 -18.24
N ARG A 77 -16.19 -8.68 -18.13
CA ARG A 77 -16.83 -7.69 -19.00
C ARG A 77 -16.55 -6.27 -18.53
N ILE A 78 -16.19 -6.08 -17.27
CA ILE A 78 -15.76 -4.78 -16.76
C ILE A 78 -14.41 -4.45 -17.37
N TRP A 79 -14.26 -3.22 -17.87
CA TRP A 79 -13.16 -2.83 -18.74
C TRP A 79 -11.77 -3.12 -18.13
N ASN A 80 -11.58 -2.81 -16.84
CA ASN A 80 -10.33 -3.03 -16.12
C ASN A 80 -10.02 -4.53 -15.98
N ASN A 81 -11.03 -5.36 -15.73
CA ASN A 81 -10.87 -6.81 -15.64
C ASN A 81 -10.51 -7.43 -16.99
N ARG A 82 -10.97 -6.86 -18.12
CA ARG A 82 -10.51 -7.27 -19.47
C ARG A 82 -9.02 -7.04 -19.66
N ILE A 83 -8.51 -5.90 -19.20
CA ILE A 83 -7.08 -5.59 -19.28
C ILE A 83 -6.27 -6.57 -18.42
N ALA A 84 -6.75 -6.91 -17.21
CA ALA A 84 -6.12 -7.92 -16.37
C ALA A 84 -6.13 -9.32 -17.03
N ALA A 85 -7.25 -9.73 -17.64
CA ALA A 85 -7.35 -10.99 -18.36
C ALA A 85 -6.39 -11.04 -19.57
N LEU A 86 -6.33 -9.95 -20.35
CA LEU A 86 -5.39 -9.81 -21.46
C LEU A 86 -3.95 -9.94 -20.97
N ALA A 87 -3.58 -9.23 -19.90
CA ALA A 87 -2.26 -9.33 -19.29
C ALA A 87 -1.93 -10.78 -18.87
N GLY A 88 -2.88 -11.49 -18.26
CA GLY A 88 -2.74 -12.90 -17.92
C GLY A 88 -2.50 -13.79 -19.15
N THR A 89 -3.29 -13.63 -20.21
CA THR A 89 -3.13 -14.42 -21.46
C THR A 89 -1.84 -14.11 -22.22
N SER A 90 -1.35 -12.86 -22.12
CA SER A 90 -0.08 -12.43 -22.68
C SER A 90 1.13 -12.88 -21.85
N ARG A 91 0.90 -13.61 -20.75
CA ARG A 91 1.93 -13.99 -19.76
C ARG A 91 2.68 -12.78 -19.21
N SER A 92 2.01 -11.63 -19.13
CA SER A 92 2.54 -10.48 -18.42
C SER A 92 2.70 -10.83 -16.95
N THR A 93 3.68 -10.19 -16.32
CA THR A 93 3.94 -10.40 -14.91
C THR A 93 2.84 -9.70 -14.10
N CYS A 94 2.19 -10.41 -13.19
CA CYS A 94 1.20 -9.82 -12.27
C CYS A 94 1.88 -9.01 -11.15
N VAL A 95 3.05 -8.43 -11.40
CA VAL A 95 4.19 -8.22 -10.47
C VAL A 95 4.95 -9.54 -10.23
N HIS A 96 6.15 -9.67 -10.82
CA HIS A 96 6.98 -10.88 -10.74
C HIS A 96 7.85 -10.90 -9.49
N TRP A 97 7.60 -11.82 -8.57
CA TRP A 97 8.52 -12.22 -7.47
C TRP A 97 9.13 -13.61 -7.71
N ARG A 98 9.41 -14.01 -8.95
CA ARG A 98 10.11 -15.30 -9.18
C ARG A 98 11.62 -15.13 -8.99
N LEU A 99 12.03 -14.83 -7.75
CA LEU A 99 13.43 -14.93 -7.31
C LEU A 99 13.65 -15.70 -6.01
N LEU A 100 12.64 -16.27 -5.34
CA LEU A 100 12.86 -17.16 -4.20
C LEU A 100 11.99 -18.42 -4.25
N ALA A 101 12.21 -19.23 -5.27
CA ALA A 101 12.08 -20.68 -5.11
C ALA A 101 13.47 -21.23 -5.39
N ALA A 102 14.22 -21.43 -4.30
CA ALA A 102 15.39 -22.29 -4.25
C ALA A 102 15.01 -23.73 -4.66
#